data_AF-A0A0M0GP46-F1
#
_entry.id   AF-A0A0M0GP46-F1
#
_cell.length_a   1.000
_cell.length_b   1.000
_cell.length_c   1.000
_cell.angle_alpha   90.00
_cell.angle_beta   90.00
_cell.angle_gamma   90.00
#
_symmetry.space_group_name_H-M   'P 1'
#
loop_
_entity.id
_entity.type
_entity.pdbx_description
1 polymer ?
#
loop_
_entity_poly.entity_id
_entity_poly.type
_entity_poly.pdbx_seq_one_letter_code
_entity_poly.pdbx_strand_id
1 'polypeptide(L)'
;MNKPFLFFQLILSLGIFSYTFFTFGWAASYLMLEDKWSEMLIFSKDAMTPRDISDLDKLIFGFQHAPLVITILIMVSLLYALFLIVLILKRILLTNYQPTN
;
A
#
# COMPACT_ATOMS: atom_id res chain seq x y z
N MET A 1 -25.56 -8.86 3.42
CA MET A 1 -24.19 -9.18 3.91
C MET A 1 -24.11 -8.96 5.42
N ASN A 2 -23.60 -9.95 6.16
CA ASN A 2 -23.56 -9.90 7.62
C ASN A 2 -22.52 -8.86 8.09
N LYS A 3 -22.85 -8.05 9.12
CA LYS A 3 -21.91 -7.07 9.70
C LYS A 3 -20.52 -7.67 10.03
N PRO A 4 -20.41 -8.82 10.73
CA PRO A 4 -19.09 -9.39 11.05
C PRO A 4 -18.31 -9.84 9.81
N PHE A 5 -18.99 -10.25 8.75
CA PHE A 5 -18.35 -10.68 7.51
C PHE A 5 -17.66 -9.52 6.78
N LEU A 6 -18.27 -8.32 6.78
CA LEU A 6 -17.65 -7.11 6.21
C LEU A 6 -16.37 -6.71 6.95
N PHE A 7 -16.39 -6.76 8.29
CA PHE A 7 -15.20 -6.46 9.10
C PHE A 7 -14.09 -7.49 8.88
N PHE A 8 -14.43 -8.78 8.77
CA PHE A 8 -13.47 -9.82 8.44
C PHE A 8 -12.80 -9.57 7.08
N GLN A 9 -13.58 -9.25 6.05
CA GLN A 9 -13.05 -8.92 4.73
C GLN A 9 -12.12 -7.70 4.75
N LEU A 10 -12.45 -6.69 5.56
CA LEU A 10 -11.61 -5.49 5.72
C LEU A 10 -10.27 -5.83 6.36
N ILE A 11 -10.28 -6.60 7.46
CA ILE A 11 -9.06 -7.04 8.16
C ILE A 11 -8.18 -7.86 7.22
N LEU A 12 -8.79 -8.79 6.45
CA LEU A 12 -8.08 -9.61 5.50
C LEU A 12 -7.45 -8.79 4.37
N SER A 13 -8.20 -7.81 3.82
CA SER A 13 -7.69 -6.90 2.78
C SER A 13 -6.52 -6.05 3.30
N LEU A 14 -6.63 -5.53 4.51
CA LEU A 14 -5.56 -4.76 5.16
C LEU A 14 -4.33 -5.62 5.46
N GLY A 15 -4.53 -6.88 5.87
CA GLY A 15 -3.44 -7.83 6.10
C GLY A 15 -2.66 -8.13 4.83
N ILE A 16 -3.37 -8.41 3.73
CA ILE A 16 -2.76 -8.60 2.40
C ILE A 16 -2.01 -7.34 1.98
N PHE A 17 -2.64 -6.17 2.06
CA PHE A 17 -2.01 -4.90 1.72
C PHE A 17 -0.71 -4.69 2.52
N SER A 18 -0.77 -4.87 3.84
CA SER A 18 0.37 -4.65 4.74
C SER A 18 1.52 -5.62 4.44
N TYR A 19 1.21 -6.89 4.21
CA TYR A 19 2.21 -7.89 3.85
C TYR A 19 2.86 -7.57 2.50
N THR A 20 2.06 -7.30 1.48
CA THR A 20 2.56 -6.98 0.14
C THR A 20 3.38 -5.68 0.16
N PHE A 21 2.92 -4.66 0.87
CA PHE A 21 3.64 -3.39 1.03
C PHE A 21 4.97 -3.58 1.79
N PHE A 22 5.00 -4.44 2.80
CA PHE A 22 6.24 -4.78 3.50
C PHE A 22 7.24 -5.49 2.59
N THR A 23 6.80 -6.52 1.85
CA THR A 23 7.66 -7.22 0.88
C THR A 23 8.18 -6.29 -0.21
N PHE A 24 7.36 -5.31 -0.61
CA PHE A 24 7.73 -4.27 -1.55
C PHE A 24 8.78 -3.32 -0.97
N GLY A 25 8.61 -2.84 0.26
CA GLY A 25 9.61 -2.00 0.94
C GLY A 25 10.94 -2.73 1.17
N TRP A 26 10.88 -4.04 1.40
CA TRP A 26 12.06 -4.89 1.46
C TRP A 26 12.76 -4.98 0.09
N ALA A 27 12.01 -5.20 -0.99
CA ALA A 27 12.54 -5.19 -2.35
C ALA A 27 13.15 -3.83 -2.74
N ALA A 28 12.49 -2.73 -2.38
CA ALA A 28 12.96 -1.37 -2.59
C ALA A 28 14.30 -1.07 -1.89
N SER A 29 14.59 -1.74 -0.76
CA SER A 29 15.86 -1.58 -0.04
C SER A 29 17.05 -2.16 -0.81
N TYR A 30 16.83 -3.07 -1.78
CA TYR A 30 17.89 -3.57 -2.66
C TYR A 30 18.45 -2.49 -3.60
N LEU A 31 17.76 -1.36 -3.81
CA LEU A 31 18.29 -0.22 -4.56
C LEU A 31 19.67 0.21 -4.03
N MET A 32 19.86 0.17 -2.71
CA MET A 32 21.12 0.57 -2.07
C MET A 32 22.28 -0.43 -2.30
N LEU A 33 21.97 -1.64 -2.76
CA LEU A 33 22.94 -2.73 -2.99
C LEU A 33 23.35 -2.84 -4.46
N GLU A 34 22.72 -2.08 -5.36
CA GLU A 34 22.95 -2.17 -6.80
C GLU A 34 24.13 -1.29 -7.23
N ASP A 35 25.10 -1.80 -7.97
CA ASP A 35 26.34 -1.06 -8.31
C ASP A 35 26.12 0.28 -9.03
N LYS A 36 24.97 0.46 -9.69
CA LYS A 36 24.59 1.68 -10.42
C LYS A 36 23.42 2.43 -9.78
N TRP A 37 23.24 2.31 -8.47
CA TRP A 37 22.14 2.95 -7.73
C TRP A 37 22.01 4.46 -7.99
N SER A 38 23.13 5.17 -8.17
CA SER A 38 23.17 6.63 -8.41
C SER A 38 22.52 7.05 -9.74
N GLU A 39 22.60 6.22 -10.78
CA GLU A 39 21.99 6.50 -12.10
C GLU A 39 20.46 6.32 -12.08
N MET A 40 19.92 5.58 -11.10
CA MET A 40 18.49 5.28 -10.97
C MET A 40 17.74 6.28 -10.08
N LEU A 41 18.43 7.29 -9.54
CA LEU A 41 17.85 8.33 -8.70
C LEU A 41 17.12 9.38 -9.55
N ILE A 42 15.85 9.60 -9.24
CA ILE A 42 15.02 10.60 -9.94
C ILE A 42 14.99 11.90 -9.12
N PHE A 43 14.85 11.80 -7.80
CA PHE A 43 14.70 12.94 -6.90
C PHE A 43 15.96 13.32 -6.13
N SER A 44 16.70 12.34 -5.59
CA SER A 44 17.95 12.58 -4.84
C SER A 44 19.20 12.46 -5.74
N LYS A 45 19.25 13.18 -6.87
CA LYS A 45 20.41 13.13 -7.78
C LYS A 45 21.74 13.58 -7.15
N ASP A 46 21.67 14.38 -6.09
CA ASP A 46 22.83 14.88 -5.35
C ASP A 46 23.28 13.96 -4.20
N ALA A 47 22.67 12.78 -4.05
CA ALA A 47 23.04 11.82 -3.00
C ALA A 47 24.46 11.27 -3.24
N MET A 48 25.40 11.66 -2.37
CA MET A 48 26.78 11.17 -2.41
C MET A 48 26.93 9.80 -1.72
N THR A 49 26.00 9.43 -0.85
CA THR A 49 26.01 8.12 -0.19
C THR A 49 24.66 7.40 -0.35
N PRO A 50 24.65 6.05 -0.35
CA PRO A 50 23.41 5.28 -0.45
C PRO A 50 22.40 5.60 0.67
N ARG A 51 22.87 6.10 1.83
CA ARG A 51 22.00 6.51 2.95
C ARG A 51 21.22 7.80 2.68
N ASP A 52 21.71 8.65 1.79
CA ASP A 52 21.08 9.93 1.43
C ASP A 52 20.00 9.76 0.34
N ILE A 53 19.80 8.52 -0.14
CA ILE A 53 18.73 8.18 -1.07
C ILE A 53 17.38 8.38 -0.38
N SER A 54 16.55 9.25 -0.97
CA SER A 54 15.18 9.49 -0.52
C SER A 54 14.35 8.20 -0.55
N ASP A 55 13.49 8.01 0.44
CA ASP A 55 12.58 6.86 0.46
C ASP A 55 11.60 6.86 -0.72
N LEU A 56 11.36 8.02 -1.34
CA LEU A 56 10.61 8.11 -2.60
C LEU A 56 11.36 7.47 -3.77
N ASP A 57 12.68 7.63 -3.88
CA ASP A 57 13.46 6.99 -4.95
C ASP A 57 13.50 5.47 -4.75
N LYS A 58 13.64 5.00 -3.51
CA LYS A 58 13.51 3.58 -3.18
C LYS A 58 12.14 3.04 -3.56
N LEU A 59 11.08 3.80 -3.27
CA LEU A 59 9.71 3.43 -3.62
C LEU A 59 9.55 3.31 -5.15
N ILE A 60 10.06 4.27 -5.92
CA ILE A 60 9.96 4.26 -7.39
C ILE A 60 10.76 3.09 -7.98
N PHE A 61 11.98 2.86 -7.50
CA PHE A 61 12.78 1.71 -7.91
C PHE A 61 12.07 0.40 -7.60
N GLY A 62 11.50 0.29 -6.39
CA GLY A 62 10.65 -0.83 -6.00
C GLY A 62 9.50 -1.03 -7.00
N PHE A 63 8.84 0.03 -7.46
CA PHE A 63 7.75 -0.07 -8.45
C PHE A 63 8.23 -0.44 -9.85
N GLN A 64 9.45 -0.06 -10.24
CA GLN A 64 10.03 -0.42 -11.53
C GLN A 64 10.48 -1.88 -11.59
N HIS A 65 11.01 -2.41 -10.48
CA HIS A 65 11.51 -3.79 -10.39
C HIS A 65 10.47 -4.78 -9.83
N ALA A 66 9.42 -4.29 -9.18
CA ALA A 66 8.33 -5.15 -8.74
C ALA A 66 7.57 -5.72 -9.95
N PRO A 67 7.24 -7.02 -9.93
CA PRO A 67 6.31 -7.59 -10.89
C PRO A 67 5.00 -6.79 -10.91
N LEU A 68 4.47 -6.50 -12.11
CA LEU A 68 3.19 -5.79 -12.29
C LEU A 68 2.06 -6.36 -11.42
N VAL A 69 2.07 -7.68 -11.20
CA VAL A 69 1.12 -8.39 -10.34
C VAL A 69 1.14 -7.86 -8.90
N ILE A 70 2.32 -7.59 -8.32
CA ILE A 70 2.46 -7.07 -6.96
C ILE A 70 1.89 -5.65 -6.89
N THR A 71 2.23 -4.80 -7.86
CA THR A 71 1.73 -3.43 -7.96
C THR A 71 0.21 -3.39 -8.07
N ILE A 72 -0.38 -4.24 -8.91
CA ILE A 72 -1.83 -4.39 -9.06
C ILE A 72 -2.45 -4.89 -7.74
N LEU A 73 -1.82 -5.85 -7.07
CA LEU A 73 -2.33 -6.39 -5.81
C LEU A 73 -2.37 -5.32 -4.70
N ILE A 74 -1.34 -4.49 -4.58
CA ILE A 74 -1.31 -3.36 -3.64
C ILE A 74 -2.44 -2.37 -3.94
N MET A 75 -2.59 -1.98 -5.22
CA MET A 75 -3.64 -1.04 -5.65
C MET A 75 -5.04 -1.59 -5.40
N VAL A 76 -5.30 -2.83 -5.81
CA VAL A 76 -6.62 -3.47 -5.67
C VAL A 76 -6.96 -3.69 -4.20
N SER A 77 -6.02 -4.15 -3.38
CA SER A 77 -6.24 -4.36 -1.94
C SER A 77 -6.50 -3.04 -1.19
N LEU A 78 -5.82 -1.95 -1.57
CA LEU A 78 -6.07 -0.61 -1.03
C LEU A 78 -7.46 -0.10 -1.43
N LEU A 79 -7.79 -0.14 -2.73
CA LEU A 79 -9.09 0.33 -3.25
C LEU A 79 -10.25 -0.47 -2.66
N TYR A 80 -10.09 -1.78 -2.53
CA TYR A 80 -11.08 -2.65 -1.92
C TYR A 80 -11.27 -2.35 -0.43
N ALA A 81 -10.19 -2.12 0.32
CA ALA A 81 -10.28 -1.71 1.72
C ALA A 81 -11.01 -0.36 1.88
N LEU A 82 -10.71 0.63 1.04
CA LEU A 82 -11.39 1.94 1.04
C LEU A 82 -12.89 1.78 0.74
N PHE A 83 -13.24 0.96 -0.26
CA PHE A 83 -14.63 0.67 -0.59
C PHE A 83 -15.38 0.03 0.58
N LEU A 84 -14.75 -0.94 1.27
CA LEU A 84 -15.33 -1.57 2.46
C LEU A 84 -15.52 -0.57 3.62
N ILE A 85 -14.56 0.33 3.84
CA ILE A 85 -14.66 1.39 4.86
C ILE A 85 -15.86 2.29 4.58
N VAL A 86 -16.02 2.76 3.34
CA VAL A 86 -17.17 3.60 2.93
C VAL A 86 -18.49 2.85 3.13
N LEU A 87 -18.56 1.57 2.75
CA LEU A 87 -19.76 0.74 2.96
C LEU A 87 -20.10 0.56 4.44
N ILE A 88 -19.10 0.31 5.29
CA ILE A 88 -19.29 0.15 6.74
C ILE A 88 -19.77 1.47 7.34
N LEU A 89 -19.13 2.59 7.02
CA LEU A 89 -19.51 3.93 7.49
C LEU A 89 -20.95 4.29 7.08
N LYS A 90 -21.29 4.10 5.80
CA LYS A 90 -22.65 4.34 5.29
C LYS A 90 -23.67 3.52 6.08
N ARG A 91 -23.38 2.25 6.37
CA ARG A 91 -24.28 1.37 7.10
C ARG A 91 -24.44 1.76 8.57
N ILE A 92 -23.37 2.19 9.23
CA ILE A 92 -23.41 2.71 10.61
C ILE A 92 -24.27 3.97 10.66
N LEU A 93 -24.02 4.92 9.76
CA LEU A 93 -24.78 6.18 9.67
C LEU A 93 -26.28 5.92 9.45
N LEU A 94 -26.64 5.04 8.51
CA LEU A 94 -28.04 4.69 8.24
C LEU A 94 -28.71 3.95 9.41
N THR A 95 -27.96 3.14 10.16
CA THR A 95 -28.50 2.44 11.35
C THR A 95 -28.81 3.43 12.47
N ASN A 96 -27.95 4.44 12.68
CA ASN A 96 -28.14 5.47 13.70
C ASN A 96 -29.23 6.50 13.32
N TYR A 97 -29.64 6.56 12.06
CA TYR A 97 -30.64 7.52 11.57
C TYR A 97 -32.08 6.97 11.61
N GLN A 98 -32.30 5.68 11.88
CA GLN A 98 -33.66 5.17 12.08
C GLN A 98 -34.16 5.64 13.45
N PRO A 99 -35.18 6.53 13.52
CA PRO A 99 -35.77 6.90 14.79
C PRO A 99 -36.42 5.66 15.39
N THR A 100 -36.01 5.30 16.60
CA THR A 100 -36.72 4.34 17.45
C THR A 100 -38.15 4.84 17.62
N ASN A 101 -39.09 4.15 16.99
CA ASN A 101 -40.53 4.36 17.16
C ASN A 101 -41.03 3.44 18.28
#